data_AF-A0A6C1B3Y0-F1
#
_entry.id   AF-A0A6C1B3Y0-F1
#
_cell.length_a   1.000
_cell.length_b   1.000
_cell.length_c   1.000
_cell.angle_alpha   90.00
_cell.angle_beta   90.00
_cell.angle_gamma   90.00
#
_symmetry.space_group_name_H-M   'P 1'
#
loop_
_entity.id
_entity.type
_entity.pdbx_description
1 polymer ?
#
loop_
_entity_poly.entity_id
_entity_poly.type
_entity_poly.pdbx_seq_one_letter_code
_entity_poly.pdbx_strand_id
1 'polypeptide(L)'
;MRIKLMLMALAVALPAWAQAPEWQDAGGLSYLCGGVGQGSFAAIRAQRDSASVELLLTAGARGMYLADVTVTVTGPTLDGPVVIPREGPLCLLRVPPAAIR
;
A
#
# COMPACT_ATOMS: atom_id res chain seq x y z
N MET A 1 28.10 45.70 -31.38
CA MET A 1 28.49 44.57 -30.50
C MET A 1 27.31 44.24 -29.58
N ARG A 2 26.74 43.03 -29.65
CA ARG A 2 25.71 42.55 -28.71
C ARG A 2 26.29 41.35 -27.98
N ILE A 3 26.63 41.55 -26.70
CA ILE A 3 27.19 40.52 -25.81
C ILE A 3 26.07 39.54 -25.46
N LYS A 4 26.23 38.27 -25.87
CA LYS A 4 25.35 37.16 -25.49
C LYS A 4 25.72 36.74 -24.07
N LEU A 5 24.88 37.09 -23.10
CA LEU A 5 24.95 36.56 -21.73
C LEU A 5 24.42 35.11 -21.77
N MET A 6 25.32 34.14 -21.64
CA MET A 6 24.97 32.72 -21.54
C MET A 6 24.54 32.44 -20.09
N LEU A 7 23.24 32.22 -19.86
CA LEU A 7 22.71 31.77 -18.57
C LEU A 7 23.04 30.29 -18.38
N MET A 8 23.83 29.99 -17.35
CA MET A 8 24.15 28.64 -16.90
C MET A 8 22.95 28.11 -16.10
N ALA A 9 22.23 27.13 -16.63
CA ALA A 9 21.07 26.52 -15.98
C ALA A 9 21.52 25.58 -14.86
N LEU A 10 21.32 25.99 -13.61
CA LEU A 10 21.52 25.16 -12.43
C LEU A 10 20.30 24.25 -12.27
N ALA A 11 20.43 22.97 -12.63
CA ALA A 11 19.36 21.99 -12.46
C ALA A 11 19.24 21.62 -10.96
N VAL A 12 18.21 22.13 -10.30
CA VAL A 12 17.86 21.74 -8.93
C VAL A 12 17.16 20.39 -8.98
N ALA A 13 17.80 19.34 -8.46
CA ALA A 13 17.15 18.05 -8.25
C ALA A 13 16.26 18.14 -7.00
N LEU A 14 14.94 18.14 -7.20
CA LEU A 14 13.99 18.02 -6.10
C LEU A 14 14.00 16.56 -5.59
N PRO A 15 14.11 16.33 -4.27
CA PRO A 15 13.96 14.98 -3.74
C PRO A 15 12.54 14.49 -4.06
N ALA A 16 12.41 13.26 -4.56
CA ALA A 16 11.11 12.63 -4.74
C ALA A 16 10.55 12.29 -3.35
N TRP A 17 9.57 13.07 -2.88
CA TRP A 17 8.84 12.76 -1.66
C TRP A 17 7.96 11.54 -1.95
N ALA A 18 8.26 10.40 -1.32
CA ALA A 18 7.38 9.24 -1.37
C ALA A 18 6.02 9.65 -0.78
N GLN A 19 4.97 9.54 -1.57
CA GLN A 19 3.61 9.85 -1.10
C GLN A 19 3.24 8.88 0.02
N ALA A 20 2.59 9.40 1.06
CA ALA A 20 2.11 8.58 2.16
C ALA A 20 1.09 7.56 1.62
N PRO A 21 1.13 6.29 2.07
CA PRO A 21 0.19 5.28 1.64
C PRO A 21 -1.23 5.65 2.09
N GLU A 22 -2.19 5.52 1.17
CA GLU A 22 -3.58 5.92 1.37
C GLU A 22 -4.46 4.70 1.67
N TRP A 23 -5.34 4.85 2.66
CA TRP A 23 -6.35 3.84 2.98
C TRP A 23 -7.52 3.92 1.99
N GLN A 24 -7.95 2.75 1.52
CA GLN A 24 -9.09 2.59 0.63
C GLN A 24 -10.28 2.05 1.42
N ASP A 25 -11.49 2.56 1.15
CA ASP A 25 -12.72 2.11 1.80
C ASP A 25 -13.65 1.46 0.78
N ALA A 26 -14.11 0.22 1.05
CA ALA A 26 -15.02 -0.52 0.20
C ALA A 26 -15.88 -1.51 1.01
N GLY A 27 -17.21 -1.49 0.81
CA GLY A 27 -18.14 -2.50 1.35
C GLY A 27 -18.08 -2.67 2.88
N GLY A 28 -17.85 -1.59 3.63
CA GLY A 28 -17.70 -1.62 5.09
C GLY A 28 -16.32 -2.03 5.59
N LEU A 29 -15.34 -2.20 4.70
CA LEU A 29 -13.94 -2.51 5.01
C LEU A 29 -13.04 -1.32 4.64
N SER A 30 -12.12 -0.94 5.54
CA SER A 30 -11.00 -0.06 5.21
C SER A 30 -9.75 -0.92 5.04
N TYR A 31 -9.01 -0.75 3.95
CA TYR A 31 -7.79 -1.54 3.68
C TYR A 31 -6.66 -0.68 3.11
N LEU A 32 -5.43 -1.15 3.29
CA LEU A 32 -4.23 -0.59 2.69
C LEU A 32 -3.32 -1.75 2.27
N CYS A 33 -3.13 -1.92 0.97
CA CYS A 33 -2.31 -2.98 0.41
C CYS A 33 -1.14 -2.44 -0.42
N GLY A 34 -0.07 -3.21 -0.49
CA GLY A 34 1.12 -2.84 -1.22
C GLY A 34 2.38 -3.54 -0.73
N GLY A 35 3.50 -2.83 -0.80
CA GLY A 35 4.78 -3.34 -0.30
C GLY A 35 5.68 -3.95 -1.36
N VAL A 36 5.41 -3.68 -2.65
CA VAL A 36 6.36 -3.99 -3.73
C VAL A 36 7.53 -3.00 -3.65
N GLY A 37 8.69 -3.50 -3.23
CA GLY A 37 9.88 -2.69 -2.96
C GLY A 37 9.98 -2.21 -1.50
N GLN A 38 11.21 -1.98 -1.03
CA GLN A 38 11.49 -1.71 0.39
C GLN A 38 10.81 -0.43 0.90
N GLY A 39 10.78 0.65 0.10
CA GLY A 39 10.18 1.92 0.49
C GLY A 39 8.66 1.81 0.71
N SER A 40 7.95 1.16 -0.21
CA SER A 40 6.51 0.90 -0.07
C SER A 40 6.22 0.00 1.13
N PHE A 41 7.02 -1.05 1.33
CA PHE A 41 6.83 -2.00 2.42
C PHE A 41 7.01 -1.34 3.79
N ALA A 42 8.05 -0.52 3.95
CA ALA A 42 8.30 0.22 5.19
C ALA A 42 7.20 1.25 5.46
N ALA A 43 6.76 1.98 4.43
CA ALA A 43 5.71 2.98 4.56
C ALA A 43 4.37 2.37 4.99
N ILE A 44 3.98 1.23 4.40
CA ILE A 44 2.75 0.53 4.80
C ILE A 44 2.91 -0.09 6.19
N ARG A 45 4.04 -0.72 6.48
CA ARG A 45 4.30 -1.31 7.81
C ARG A 45 4.23 -0.28 8.94
N ALA A 46 4.59 0.98 8.68
CA ALA A 46 4.44 2.07 9.63
C ALA A 46 2.98 2.36 10.02
N GLN A 47 2.00 1.96 9.20
CA GLN A 47 0.57 2.13 9.47
C GLN A 47 -0.04 0.98 10.29
N ARG A 48 0.76 -0.02 10.69
CA ARG A 48 0.31 -1.24 11.38
C ARG A 48 -0.56 -0.95 12.61
N ASP A 49 -0.17 0.01 13.43
CA ASP A 49 -0.86 0.31 14.69
C ASP A 49 -2.28 0.89 14.46
N SER A 50 -2.56 1.36 13.24
CA SER A 50 -3.90 1.81 12.83
C SER A 50 -4.75 0.70 12.20
N ALA A 51 -4.23 -0.52 12.10
CA ALA A 51 -4.90 -1.68 11.54
C ALA A 51 -5.38 -2.62 12.64
N SER A 52 -6.49 -3.32 12.40
CA SER A 52 -6.94 -4.42 13.27
C SER A 52 -6.50 -5.79 12.77
N VAL A 53 -6.11 -5.91 11.49
CA VAL A 53 -5.54 -7.14 10.90
C VAL A 53 -4.36 -6.79 9.99
N GLU A 54 -3.30 -7.58 10.04
CA GLU A 54 -2.19 -7.58 9.07
C GLU A 54 -2.15 -8.92 8.35
N LEU A 55 -2.08 -8.88 7.02
CA LEU A 55 -1.87 -10.04 6.16
C LEU A 55 -0.52 -9.89 5.45
N LEU A 56 0.32 -10.90 5.58
CA LEU A 56 1.57 -11.04 4.83
C LEU A 56 1.48 -12.25 3.90
N LEU A 57 1.39 -11.98 2.60
CA LEU A 57 1.19 -12.99 1.57
C LEU A 57 2.54 -13.59 1.17
N THR A 58 2.71 -14.88 1.47
CA THR A 58 3.97 -15.61 1.21
C THR A 58 3.72 -16.99 0.60
N ALA A 59 4.68 -17.52 -0.15
CA ALA A 59 4.66 -18.88 -0.69
C ALA A 59 6.00 -19.61 -0.58
N GLY A 60 5.91 -20.94 -0.65
CA GLY A 60 7.05 -21.85 -0.66
C GLY A 60 7.74 -21.98 0.69
N ALA A 61 8.61 -22.99 0.80
CA ALA A 61 9.29 -23.32 2.06
C ALA A 61 10.21 -22.20 2.59
N ARG A 62 10.55 -21.22 1.75
CA ARG A 62 11.44 -20.09 2.08
C ARG A 62 10.70 -18.75 2.29
N GLY A 63 9.37 -18.73 2.21
CA GLY A 63 8.57 -17.53 2.51
C GLY A 63 8.72 -16.40 1.50
N MET A 64 8.68 -16.70 0.19
CA MET A 64 8.76 -15.66 -0.84
C MET A 64 7.50 -14.79 -0.83
N TYR A 65 7.67 -13.47 -0.86
CA TYR A 65 6.55 -12.53 -0.91
C TYR A 65 5.78 -12.62 -2.22
N LEU A 66 4.45 -12.66 -2.11
CA LEU A 66 3.53 -12.71 -3.24
C LEU A 66 2.91 -11.33 -3.47
N ALA A 67 3.19 -10.71 -4.61
CA ALA A 67 2.54 -9.45 -4.98
C ALA A 67 1.29 -9.67 -5.84
N ASP A 68 1.18 -10.84 -6.47
CA ASP A 68 0.19 -11.12 -7.51
C ASP A 68 -1.00 -11.95 -7.00
N VAL A 69 -1.56 -11.56 -5.85
CA VAL A 69 -2.63 -12.31 -5.18
C VAL A 69 -3.83 -11.42 -4.93
N THR A 70 -4.99 -11.87 -5.39
CA THR A 70 -6.28 -11.23 -5.08
C THR A 70 -6.77 -11.72 -3.72
N VAL A 71 -7.10 -10.80 -2.83
CA VAL A 71 -7.66 -11.13 -1.51
C VAL A 71 -9.15 -10.82 -1.54
N THR A 72 -9.98 -11.80 -1.18
CA THR A 72 -11.42 -11.58 -0.96
C THR A 72 -11.71 -11.64 0.52
N VAL A 73 -12.30 -10.58 1.07
CA VAL A 73 -12.70 -10.50 2.47
C VAL A 73 -14.21 -10.66 2.54
N THR A 74 -14.68 -11.56 3.39
CA THR A 74 -16.10 -11.81 3.64
C THR A 74 -16.40 -11.75 5.12
N GLY A 75 -17.57 -11.25 5.49
CA GLY A 75 -17.92 -11.01 6.88
C GLY A 75 -19.40 -10.74 7.08
N PRO A 76 -19.95 -11.05 8.27
CA PRO A 76 -21.36 -10.77 8.56
C PRO A 76 -21.66 -9.27 8.71
N THR A 77 -20.64 -8.42 8.90
CA THR A 77 -20.80 -6.96 9.02
C THR A 77 -20.31 -6.20 7.79
N LEU A 78 -19.94 -6.90 6.71
CA LEU A 78 -19.61 -6.26 5.44
C LEU A 78 -20.86 -6.21 4.57
N ASP A 79 -20.93 -5.24 3.67
CA ASP A 79 -22.07 -5.10 2.74
C ASP A 79 -22.12 -6.24 1.70
N GLY A 80 -21.02 -6.96 1.55
CA GLY A 80 -20.82 -8.10 0.66
C GLY A 80 -19.34 -8.49 0.60
N PRO A 81 -18.95 -9.44 -0.26
CA PRO A 81 -17.55 -9.77 -0.49
C PRO A 81 -16.78 -8.54 -1.01
N VAL A 82 -15.69 -8.18 -0.33
CA VAL A 82 -14.79 -7.11 -0.76
C VAL A 82 -13.58 -7.73 -1.44
N VAL A 83 -13.36 -7.37 -2.71
CA VAL A 83 -12.23 -7.85 -3.52
C VAL A 83 -11.14 -6.80 -3.52
N ILE A 84 -10.03 -7.12 -2.86
CA ILE A 84 -8.85 -6.26 -2.79
C ILE A 84 -7.95 -6.58 -4.00
N PRO A 85 -7.56 -5.56 -4.80
CA PRO A 85 -6.72 -5.74 -5.97
C PRO A 85 -5.29 -6.18 -5.61
N ARG A 86 -4.56 -6.64 -6.63
CA ARG A 86 -3.21 -7.20 -6.52
C ARG A 86 -2.18 -6.08 -6.39
N GLU A 87 -2.01 -5.55 -5.18
CA GLU A 87 -1.17 -4.37 -4.93
C GLU A 87 0.17 -4.69 -4.26
N GLY A 88 0.28 -5.84 -3.58
CA GLY A 88 1.53 -6.30 -2.97
C GLY A 88 1.35 -7.30 -1.83
N PRO A 89 2.45 -7.75 -1.21
CA PRO A 89 2.42 -8.83 -0.22
C PRO A 89 1.93 -8.42 1.16
N LEU A 90 1.85 -7.12 1.46
CA LEU A 90 1.43 -6.63 2.76
C LEU A 90 0.08 -5.92 2.62
N CYS A 91 -0.91 -6.41 3.36
CA CYS A 91 -2.23 -5.81 3.46
C CYS A 91 -2.58 -5.54 4.92
N LEU A 92 -2.99 -4.32 5.22
CA LEU A 92 -3.52 -3.90 6.50
C LEU A 92 -5.03 -3.68 6.36
N LEU A 93 -5.81 -4.21 7.27
CA LEU A 93 -7.27 -4.08 7.27
C LEU A 93 -7.73 -3.41 8.57
N ARG A 94 -8.72 -2.51 8.47
CA ARG A 94 -9.59 -2.15 9.59
C ARG A 94 -10.92 -2.85 9.38
N VAL A 95 -11.03 -4.00 10.01
CA VAL A 95 -12.28 -4.75 10.08
C VAL A 95 -13.13 -4.21 11.22
N PRO A 96 -14.45 -4.05 11.02
CA PRO A 96 -15.37 -3.83 12.13
C PRO A 96 -15.25 -4.96 13.17
N PRO A 97 -15.52 -4.70 14.47
CA PRO A 97 -15.31 -5.64 15.58
C PRO A 97 -16.02 -7.01 15.51
N ALA A 98 -16.79 -7.30 14.45
CA ALA A 98 -17.47 -8.58 14.24
C ALA A 98 -17.36 -9.12 12.79
N ALA A 99 -16.44 -8.60 11.96
CA ALA A 99 -16.49 -8.76 10.51
C ALA A 99 -15.74 -9.96 9.89
N ILE A 100 -15.10 -10.85 10.65
CA ILE A 100 -14.11 -11.76 10.05
C ILE A 100 -14.33 -13.24 10.39
N ARG A 101 -14.40 -14.06 9.35
CA ARG A 101 -14.27 -15.51 9.39
C ARG A 101 -13.39 -15.97 8.23
#